data_AF-A0A936XB12-F1
#
_entry.id   AF-A0A936XB12-F1
#
_cell.length_a   1.000
_cell.length_b   1.000
_cell.length_c   1.000
_cell.angle_alpha   90.00
_cell.angle_beta   90.00
_cell.angle_gamma   90.00
#
_symmetry.space_group_name_H-M   'P 1'
#
loop_
_entity.id
_entity.type
_entity.pdbx_description
1 polymer ?
#
loop_
_entity_poly.entity_id
_entity_poly.type
_entity_poly.pdbx_seq_one_letter_code
_entity_poly.pdbx_strand_id
1 'polypeptide(L)' 'MQITCPECGSKDVRPLIADSDHFTCKACGEVFDIDDEGPENDDESEDEE' A
#
# COMPACT_ATOMS: atom_id res chain seq x y z
N MET A 1 10.06 7.82 -0.44
CA MET A 1 8.88 8.30 0.32
C MET A 1 9.10 8.09 1.83
N GLN A 2 8.51 8.93 2.70
CA GLN A 2 8.38 8.64 4.14
C GLN A 2 6.92 8.26 4.41
N ILE A 3 6.67 7.02 4.80
CA ILE A 3 5.32 6.52 5.12
C ILE A 3 5.10 6.76 6.62
N THR A 4 3.93 7.29 6.98
CA THR A 4 3.58 7.61 8.36
C THR A 4 2.17 7.10 8.62
N CYS A 5 1.93 6.55 9.81
CA CYS A 5 0.61 6.05 10.18
C CYS A 5 -0.40 7.21 10.24
N PRO A 6 -1.53 7.14 9.52
CA PRO A 6 -2.54 8.20 9.52
C PRO A 6 -3.26 8.35 10.86
N GLU A 7 -3.39 7.27 11.63
CA GLU A 7 -4.11 7.29 12.91
C GLU A 7 -3.32 7.95 14.05
N CYS A 8 -2.02 7.68 14.14
CA CYS A 8 -1.21 8.11 15.28
C CYS A 8 -0.01 9.00 14.91
N GLY A 9 0.29 9.17 13.62
CA GLY A 9 1.44 9.93 13.14
C GLY A 9 2.80 9.26 13.36
N SER A 10 2.83 7.98 13.74
CA SER A 10 4.08 7.25 13.95
C SER A 10 4.74 6.84 12.64
N LYS A 11 6.09 6.93 12.59
CA LYS A 11 6.92 6.50 11.45
C LYS A 11 7.33 5.03 11.51
N ASP A 12 7.03 4.37 12.62
CA ASP A 12 7.24 2.93 12.83
C ASP A 12 6.13 2.13 12.13
N VAL A 13 6.23 2.05 10.81
CA VAL A 13 5.32 1.30 9.95
C VAL A 13 6.09 0.21 9.22
N ARG A 14 5.46 -0.94 8.97
CA ARG A 14 6.08 -2.07 8.26
C ARG A 14 5.15 -2.64 7.19
N PRO A 15 5.66 -3.01 6.02
CA PRO A 15 4.87 -3.70 5.01
C PRO A 15 4.46 -5.09 5.53
N LEU A 16 3.24 -5.50 5.22
CA LEU A 16 2.69 -6.82 5.55
C LEU A 16 3.26 -7.92 4.64
N ILE A 17 3.47 -7.58 3.38
CA ILE A 17 3.95 -8.47 2.32
C ILE A 17 5.04 -7.72 1.52
N ALA A 18 6.01 -8.45 0.97
CA ALA A 18 7.02 -7.86 0.09
C ALA A 18 6.33 -7.30 -1.18
N ASP A 19 6.68 -6.08 -1.57
CA ASP A 19 6.12 -5.40 -2.75
C ASP A 19 4.59 -5.23 -2.69
N SER A 20 4.04 -4.98 -1.50
CA SER A 20 2.64 -4.60 -1.33
C SER A 20 2.50 -3.24 -0.68
N ASP A 21 1.44 -2.57 -1.06
CA ASP A 21 1.02 -1.26 -0.56
C ASP A 21 0.33 -1.32 0.80
N HIS A 22 0.31 -2.50 1.42
CA HIS A 22 -0.32 -2.76 2.72
C HIS A 22 0.70 -2.63 3.85
N PHE A 23 0.45 -1.70 4.78
CA PHE A 23 1.32 -1.40 5.90
C PHE A 23 0.63 -1.60 7.25
N THR A 24 1.39 -1.99 8.25
CA THR A 24 0.96 -2.04 9.66
C THR A 24 1.81 -1.12 10.51
N CYS A 25 1.17 -0.30 11.32
CA CYS A 25 1.83 0.52 12.32
C CYS A 25 2.23 -0.31 13.55
N LYS A 26 3.52 -0.31 13.90
CA LYS A 26 4.02 -0.96 15.12
C LYS A 26 3.71 -0.18 16.40
N ALA A 27 3.36 1.10 16.29
CA ALA A 27 3.07 1.95 17.44
C ALA A 27 1.62 1.80 17.94
N CYS A 28 0.63 1.94 17.04
CA CYS A 28 -0.78 1.79 17.40
C CYS A 28 -1.40 0.44 17.00
N GLY A 29 -0.78 -0.29 16.06
CA GLY A 29 -1.31 -1.56 15.54
C GLY A 29 -2.22 -1.41 14.32
N GLU A 30 -2.45 -0.18 13.84
CA GLU A 30 -3.35 0.06 12.70
C GLU A 30 -2.79 -0.51 11.39
N VAL A 31 -3.68 -1.11 10.59
CA VAL A 31 -3.37 -1.57 9.23
C VAL A 31 -3.95 -0.58 8.24
N PHE A 32 -3.13 -0.08 7.32
CA PHE A 32 -3.54 0.88 6.31
C PHE A 32 -2.79 0.65 5.01
N ASP A 33 -3.46 1.00 3.92
CA ASP A 33 -2.91 0.89 2.58
C ASP A 33 -2.48 2.27 2.11
N ILE A 34 -1.35 2.32 1.42
CA ILE A 34 -0.95 3.49 0.67
C ILE A 34 -1.11 3.13 -0.79
N ASP A 35 -2.29 3.39 -1.37
CA ASP A 35 -2.46 3.33 -2.82
C ASP A 35 -1.32 4.11 -3.50
N ASP A 36 -0.25 3.41 -3.85
CA ASP A 36 0.59 3.80 -4.95
C ASP A 36 -0.29 3.40 -6.13
N GLU A 37 -1.06 4.36 -6.65
CA GLU A 37 -1.75 4.25 -7.94
C GLU A 37 -0.69 4.04 -9.04
N GLY A 38 0.07 2.96 -8.98
CA GLY A 38 0.65 2.32 -10.14
C GLY A 38 -0.55 1.82 -10.93
N PRO A 39 -0.68 2.20 -12.21
CA PRO A 39 -1.83 1.77 -12.99
C PRO A 39 -1.88 0.25 -12.91
N GLU A 40 -2.94 -0.27 -12.30
CA GLU A 40 -3.40 -1.61 -12.59
C GLU A 40 -3.63 -1.59 -14.10
N ASN A 41 -2.60 -1.99 -14.85
CA ASN A 41 -2.76 -2.43 -16.21
C ASN A 41 -3.50 -3.75 -16.02
N ASP A 42 -4.80 -3.64 -15.83
CA ASP A 42 -5.77 -4.61 -16.31
C ASP A 42 -5.48 -4.68 -17.81
N ASP A 43 -4.49 -5.51 -18.14
CA ASP A 43 -4.24 -6.03 -19.48
C ASP A 43 -5.43 -6.93 -19.80
N GLU A 44 -6.60 -6.30 -20.00
CA GLU A 44 -7.65 -6.92 -20.78
C GLU A 44 -7.22 -6.73 -22.24
N SER A 45 -6.38 -7.67 -22.67
CA SER A 45 -6.26 -8.04 -24.07
C SER A 45 -7.64 -8.47 -24.59
N GLU A 46 -8.50 -7.52 -24.97
CA GLU A 46 -9.68 -7.82 -25.80
C GLU A 46 -9.29 -7.71 -27.28
N ASP A 47 -8.99 -8.90 -27.82
CA ASP A 47 -9.20 -9.44 -29.17
C ASP A 47 -9.18 -8.47 -30.38
N GLU A 48 -8.27 -8.81 -31.30
CA GLU A 48 -8.27 -8.46 -32.72
C GLU A 48 -9.66 -8.69 -33.35
N GLU A 49 -10.24 -7.71 -34.07
CA GLU A 49 -10.95 -7.87 -35.37
C GLU A 49 -11.02 -6.54 -36.16
#